data_AF-A0A3S1L958-F1
#
_entry.id   AF-A0A3S1L958-F1
#
_cell.length_a   1.000
_cell.length_b   1.000
_cell.length_c   1.000
_cell.angle_alpha   90.00
_cell.angle_beta   90.00
_cell.angle_gamma   90.00
#
_symmetry.space_group_name_H-M   'P 1'
#
loop_
_entity.id
_entity.type
_entity.pdbx_description
1 polymer ?
#
loop_
_entity_poly.entity_id
_entity_poly.type
_entity_poly.pdbx_seq_one_letter_code
_entity_poly.pdbx_strand_id
1 'polypeptide(L)' 'MAKTSSVEKNNRRRKLADQYGPKRAALKAIIMDQSKPMEERFRAQLKLAAMPRNSAKIRIRNRCEVT' A
#
# COMPACT_ATOMS: atom_id res chain seq x y z
N MET A 1 24.65 -11.00 -1.01
CA MET A 1 23.32 -11.63 -1.17
C MET A 1 22.38 -11.16 -0.07
N ALA A 2 21.11 -10.96 -0.40
CA ALA A 2 20.10 -10.68 0.63
C ALA A 2 19.80 -11.95 1.43
N LYS A 3 19.55 -11.83 2.74
CA LYS A 3 19.06 -12.97 3.52
C LYS A 3 17.78 -13.51 2.86
N THR A 4 17.64 -14.83 2.75
CA THR A 4 16.43 -15.49 2.21
C THR A 4 15.16 -14.95 2.86
N SER A 5 15.19 -14.75 4.19
CA SER A 5 14.09 -14.13 4.95
C SER A 5 13.72 -12.71 4.49
N SER A 6 14.68 -11.95 3.97
CA SER A 6 14.45 -10.59 3.46
C SER A 6 13.85 -10.60 2.05
N VAL A 7 14.20 -11.59 1.23
CA VAL A 7 13.60 -11.84 -0.08
C VAL A 7 12.13 -12.23 0.09
N GLU A 8 11.85 -13.21 0.94
CA GLU A 8 10.48 -13.66 1.23
C GLU A 8 9.60 -12.56 1.84
N LYS A 9 10.16 -11.74 2.74
CA LYS A 9 9.45 -10.55 3.25
C LYS A 9 9.06 -9.58 2.15
N ASN A 10 9.90 -9.41 1.13
CA ASN A 10 9.62 -8.52 0.00
C ASN A 10 8.58 -9.13 -0.95
N ASN A 11 8.66 -10.44 -1.20
CA ASN A 11 7.68 -11.20 -1.98
C ASN A 11 6.28 -11.12 -1.33
N ARG A 12 6.20 -11.28 -0.01
CA ARG A 12 4.94 -11.07 0.74
C ARG A 12 4.38 -9.65 0.59
N ARG A 13 5.24 -8.63 0.54
CA ARG A 13 4.80 -7.24 0.32
C ARG A 13 4.26 -7.02 -1.09
N ARG A 14 4.85 -7.64 -2.12
CA ARG A 14 4.31 -7.60 -3.50
C ARG A 14 2.91 -8.19 -3.54
N LYS A 15 2.72 -9.41 -3.02
CA LYS A 15 1.40 -10.05 -2.94
C LYS A 15 0.35 -9.18 -2.23
N LEU A 16 0.70 -8.57 -1.10
CA LEU A 16 -0.20 -7.67 -0.37
C LEU A 16 -0.47 -6.36 -1.13
N ALA A 17 0.52 -5.82 -1.83
CA ALA A 17 0.33 -4.62 -2.63
C ALA A 17 -0.61 -4.86 -3.82
N ASP A 18 -0.53 -6.04 -4.43
CA ASP A 18 -1.42 -6.42 -5.54
C ASP A 18 -2.85 -6.64 -5.03
N GLN A 19 -3.02 -7.32 -3.88
CA GLN A 19 -4.32 -7.60 -3.29
C GLN A 19 -5.08 -6.32 -2.86
N TYR A 20 -4.38 -5.36 -2.24
CA TYR A 20 -5.01 -4.15 -1.68
C TYR A 20 -4.80 -2.89 -2.53
N GLY A 21 -4.03 -2.99 -3.62
CA GLY A 21 -3.72 -1.88 -4.53
C GLY A 21 -4.96 -1.13 -5.01
N PRO A 22 -5.98 -1.81 -5.58
CA PRO A 22 -7.20 -1.18 -6.05
C PRO A 22 -7.96 -0.43 -4.95
N LYS A 23 -8.11 -1.04 -3.77
CA LYS A 23 -8.80 -0.44 -2.61
C LYS A 23 -8.09 0.82 -2.12
N ARG A 24 -6.76 0.81 -2.08
CA ARG A 24 -5.95 1.98 -1.69
C ARG A 24 -6.02 3.10 -2.72
N ALA A 25 -6.05 2.78 -4.01
CA ALA A 25 -6.19 3.76 -5.08
C ALA A 25 -7.54 4.47 -5.02
N ALA A 26 -8.63 3.72 -4.85
CA ALA A 26 -9.98 4.27 -4.70
C ALA A 26 -10.09 5.21 -3.48
N LEU A 27 -9.57 4.80 -2.31
CA LEU A 27 -9.57 5.65 -1.11
C LEU A 27 -8.71 6.90 -1.28
N LYS A 28 -7.55 6.79 -1.94
CA LYS A 28 -6.72 7.96 -2.24
C LYS A 28 -7.41 8.94 -3.19
N ALA A 29 -8.13 8.45 -4.20
CA ALA A 29 -8.88 9.31 -5.12
C ALA A 29 -9.92 10.14 -4.35
N ILE A 30 -10.66 9.53 -3.42
CA ILE A 30 -11.64 10.23 -2.57
C ILE A 30 -10.97 11.29 -1.68
N ILE A 31 -9.78 11.02 -1.14
CA ILE A 31 -9.06 11.95 -0.26
C ILE A 31 -8.53 13.17 -1.04
N MET A 32 -8.08 12.96 -2.28
CA MET A 32 -7.52 13.99 -3.14
C MET A 32 -8.59 14.88 -3.77
N ASP A 33 -9.82 14.40 -3.86
CA ASP A 33 -10.96 15.17 -4.33
C ASP A 33 -11.36 16.25 -3.32
N GLN A 34 -11.12 17.51 -3.68
CA GLN A 34 -11.42 18.68 -2.85
C GLN A 34 -12.88 19.14 -2.95
N SER A 35 -13.64 18.62 -3.93
CA SER A 35 -15.06 18.95 -4.08
C SER A 35 -15.93 18.26 -3.03
N LYS A 36 -15.43 17.19 -2.41
CA LYS A 36 -16.16 16.40 -1.44
C LYS A 36 -16.16 17.02 -0.04
N PRO A 37 -17.23 16.80 0.74
CA PRO A 37 -17.30 17.21 2.12
C PRO A 37 -16.09 16.72 2.92
N MET A 38 -15.61 17.56 3.83
CA MET A 38 -14.46 17.25 4.69
C MET A 38 -14.66 15.93 5.46
N GLU A 39 -15.89 15.65 5.87
CA GLU A 39 -16.24 14.45 6.63
C GLU A 39 -16.03 13.15 5.84
N GLU A 40 -16.37 13.15 4.54
CA GLU A 40 -16.13 11.99 3.68
C GLU A 40 -14.64 11.74 3.45
N ARG A 41 -13.87 12.83 3.25
CA ARG A 41 -12.41 12.78 3.11
C ARG A 41 -11.74 12.25 4.38
N PHE A 42 -12.24 12.68 5.54
CA PHE A 42 -11.75 12.23 6.84
C PHE A 42 -12.04 10.73 7.07
N ARG A 43 -13.28 10.28 6.80
CA ARG A 43 -13.64 8.86 6.87
C ARG A 43 -12.79 8.01 5.90
N ALA A 44 -12.50 8.52 4.70
CA ALA A 44 -11.63 7.84 3.75
C ALA A 44 -10.17 7.75 4.24
N GLN A 45 -9.65 8.80 4.90
CA GLN A 45 -8.33 8.77 5.54
C GLN A 45 -8.25 7.74 6.67
N LEU A 46 -9.27 7.67 7.54
CA LEU A 46 -9.33 6.67 8.61
C LEU A 46 -9.34 5.24 8.04
N LYS A 47 -10.14 4.99 7.00
CA LYS A 47 -10.14 3.70 6.29
C LYS A 47 -8.79 3.39 5.63
N LEU A 48 -8.11 4.39 5.07
CA LEU A 48 -6.77 4.24 4.50
C LEU A 48 -5.72 3.89 5.57
N ALA A 49 -5.83 4.48 6.77
CA ALA A 49 -4.94 4.26 7.90
C ALA A 49 -5.13 2.89 8.58
N ALA A 50 -6.37 2.38 8.62
CA ALA A 50 -6.69 1.06 9.17
C ALA A 50 -6.13 -0.12 8.34
N MET A 51 -5.77 0.11 7.07
CA MET A 51 -5.25 -0.95 6.20
C MET A 51 -3.82 -1.37 6.55
N PRO A 52 -3.42 -2.62 6.21
CA PRO A 52 -2.07 -3.11 6.47
C PRO A 52 -0.99 -2.22 5.85
N ARG A 53 -0.05 -1.72 6.65
CA ARG A 53 1.03 -0.81 6.16
C ARG A 53 1.85 -1.42 5.02
N ASN A 54 2.08 -2.73 5.05
CA ASN A 54 2.85 -3.46 4.05
C ASN A 54 2.15 -3.62 2.69
N SER A 55 0.85 -3.28 2.59
CA SER A 55 0.13 -3.21 1.32
C SER A 55 0.49 -1.99 0.47
N ALA A 56 1.24 -1.03 1.02
CA ALA A 56 1.68 0.13 0.26
C ALA A 56 2.83 -0.25 -0.70
N LYS A 57 2.62 -0.03 -2.00
CA LYS A 57 3.64 -0.25 -3.07
C LYS A 57 4.99 0.39 -2.75
N ILE A 58 5.01 1.54 -2.09
CA ILE A 58 6.22 2.29 -1.69
C ILE A 58 7.13 1.48 -0.75
N ARG A 59 6.60 0.48 -0.02
CA ARG A 59 7.39 -0.34 0.92
C ARG A 59 8.07 -1.55 0.28
N ILE A 60 7.80 -1.81 -1.00
CA ILE A 60 8.50 -2.82 -1.79
C ILE A 60 9.90 -2.27 -2.09
N ARG A 61 10.92 -3.09 -1.86
CA ARG A 61 12.31 -2.73 -2.19
C ARG A 61 12.70 -3.49 -3.45
N ASN A 62 13.19 -2.79 -4.46
CA ASN A 62 13.81 -3.44 -5.62
C ASN A 62 15.15 -4.01 -5.16
N ARG A 63 15.33 -5.33 -5.33
CA ARG A 63 16.56 -6.06 -5.03
C ARG A 63 17.00 -6.75 -6.32
N CYS A 64 18.30 -6.98 -6.46
CA CYS A 64 18.84 -7.78 -7.55
C CYS A 64 18.22 -9.19 -7.53
N GLU A 65 17.87 -9.72 -8.69
CA GLU A 65 17.24 -11.06 -8.81
C GLU A 65 18.29 -12.19 -8.77
N VAL A 66 19.55 -11.84 -9.03
CA VAL A 66 20.68 -12.79 -9.14
C VAL A 66 21.40 -12.99 -7.78
N THR A 67 21.18 -12.10 -6.80
CA THR A 67 21.93 -12.06 -5.52
C THR A 67 21.02 -11.89 -4.30
#